data_AF-A0A423S715-F1
#
_entry.id   AF-A0A423S715-F1
#
_cell.length_a   1.000
_cell.length_b   1.000
_cell.length_c   1.000
_cell.angle_alpha   90.00
_cell.angle_beta   90.00
_cell.angle_gamma   90.00
#
_symmetry.space_group_name_H-M   'P 1'
#
loop_
_entity.id
_entity.type
_entity.pdbx_description
1 polymer ?
#
loop_
_entity_poly.entity_id
_entity_poly.type
_entity_poly.pdbx_seq_one_letter_code
_entity_poly.pdbx_strand_id
1 'polypeptide(L)' 'MRKLGFSVIAVLMASGCTISGPDPALSIGMPNPASVYCIERGGTLDIHQRPDGDVTMCVLSDGSKVEEWAFYRRNHPQQ' A
#
# COMPACT_ATOMS: atom_id res chain seq x y z
N MET A 1 11.67 -45.38 -52.71
CA MET A 1 11.05 -44.04 -52.90
C MET A 1 9.53 -44.18 -52.74
N ARG A 2 8.89 -43.23 -52.03
CA ARG A 2 7.55 -43.25 -51.36
C ARG A 2 7.70 -43.58 -49.87
N LYS A 3 7.23 -42.79 -48.91
CA LYS A 3 6.22 -41.70 -48.88
C LYS A 3 6.73 -40.56 -48.00
N LEU A 4 6.53 -39.31 -48.44
CA LEU A 4 6.63 -38.11 -47.59
C LEU A 4 5.49 -38.18 -46.57
N GLY A 5 5.80 -38.26 -45.28
CA GLY A 5 4.82 -38.24 -44.20
C GLY A 5 5.24 -37.22 -43.17
N PHE A 6 4.61 -36.05 -43.20
CA PHE A 6 4.69 -35.05 -42.13
C PHE A 6 4.20 -35.69 -40.83
N SER A 7 5.07 -35.82 -39.82
CA SER A 7 4.65 -36.08 -38.46
C SER A 7 5.19 -34.98 -37.56
N VAL A 8 4.31 -34.01 -37.33
CA VAL A 8 4.45 -32.97 -36.31
C VAL A 8 4.44 -33.69 -34.97
N ILE A 9 5.54 -33.65 -34.22
CA ILE A 9 5.54 -34.06 -32.82
C ILE A 9 6.02 -32.87 -31.99
N ALA A 10 5.08 -32.46 -31.14
CA ALA A 10 5.02 -31.21 -30.40
C ALA A 10 6.17 -31.02 -29.41
N VAL A 11 6.72 -29.80 -29.41
CA VAL A 11 7.56 -29.26 -28.35
C VAL A 11 6.65 -28.95 -27.15
N LEU A 12 6.87 -29.65 -26.04
CA LEU A 12 6.29 -29.34 -24.73
C LEU A 12 7.43 -29.03 -23.76
N MET A 13 7.93 -27.79 -23.81
CA MET A 13 8.77 -27.23 -22.77
C MET A 13 7.85 -26.62 -21.70
N ALA A 14 7.54 -27.39 -20.66
CA ALA A 14 6.82 -26.88 -19.50
C ALA A 14 7.81 -26.18 -18.55
N SER A 15 8.14 -24.91 -18.84
CA SER A 15 8.84 -24.03 -17.90
C SER A 15 7.85 -23.61 -16.81
N GLY A 16 7.95 -24.22 -15.63
CA GLY A 16 7.21 -23.79 -14.44
C GLY A 16 7.79 -22.49 -13.88
N CYS A 17 6.97 -21.45 -13.74
CA CYS A 17 7.34 -20.24 -13.03
C CYS A 17 7.36 -20.50 -11.53
N THR A 18 8.53 -20.52 -10.89
CA THR A 18 8.63 -20.32 -9.45
C THR A 18 8.45 -18.82 -9.17
N ILE A 19 7.31 -18.44 -8.59
CA ILE A 19 7.14 -17.11 -8.00
C ILE A 19 7.77 -17.19 -6.61
N SER A 20 9.07 -16.87 -6.55
CA SER A 20 9.73 -16.55 -5.28
C SER A 20 9.42 -15.10 -4.94
N GLY A 21 8.18 -14.83 -4.53
CA GLY A 21 7.76 -13.56 -3.96
C GLY A 21 7.95 -13.58 -2.44
N PRO A 22 8.12 -12.41 -1.79
CA PRO A 22 8.19 -12.34 -0.33
C PRO A 22 6.93 -12.97 0.29
N ASP A 23 7.11 -13.68 1.40
CA ASP A 23 6.02 -14.27 2.18
C ASP A 23 4.88 -13.25 2.40
N PRO A 24 3.60 -13.60 2.15
CA PRO A 24 2.46 -12.71 2.39
C PRO A 24 2.19 -12.47 3.89
N ALA A 25 3.08 -12.92 4.78
CA ALA A 25 3.07 -12.63 6.20
C ALA A 25 3.46 -11.15 6.43
N LEU A 26 2.47 -10.28 6.20
CA LEU A 26 2.28 -8.98 6.84
C LEU A 26 3.58 -8.19 7.05
N SER A 27 4.08 -7.60 5.97
CA SER A 27 4.76 -6.31 6.07
C SER A 27 3.79 -5.34 6.75
N ILE A 28 3.84 -5.25 8.08
CA ILE A 28 3.31 -4.08 8.80
C ILE A 28 4.09 -2.92 8.20
N GLY A 29 3.45 -2.19 7.28
CA GLY A 29 4.09 -1.09 6.57
C GLY A 29 4.61 -0.04 7.55
N MET A 30 5.53 0.79 7.07
CA MET A 30 5.95 2.00 7.78
C MET A 30 4.70 2.73 8.29
N PRO A 31 4.65 3.18 9.56
CA PRO A 31 3.50 3.90 10.07
C PRO A 31 3.25 5.17 9.24
N ASN A 32 1.99 5.56 9.11
CA ASN A 32 1.62 6.80 8.45
C ASN A 32 2.25 7.99 9.21
N PRO A 33 3.14 8.77 8.60
CA PRO A 33 3.84 9.86 9.28
C PRO A 33 2.89 10.95 9.78
N ALA A 34 1.77 11.17 9.10
CA ALA A 34 0.76 12.13 9.55
C ALA A 34 0.05 11.65 10.82
N SER A 35 -0.27 10.36 10.89
CA SER A 35 -0.87 9.74 12.07
C SER A 35 0.08 9.75 13.26
N VAL A 36 1.35 9.38 13.04
CA VAL A 36 2.41 9.45 14.07
C VAL A 36 2.53 10.88 14.61
N TYR A 37 2.63 11.85 13.71
CA TYR A 37 2.76 13.25 14.09
C TYR A 37 1.57 13.75 14.90
N CYS A 38 0.34 13.36 14.57
CA CYS A 38 -0.83 13.69 15.39
C CYS A 38 -0.68 13.19 16.83
N ILE A 39 -0.30 11.92 17.00
CA ILE A 39 -0.14 11.28 18.31
C ILE A 39 1.00 11.92 19.10
N GLU A 40 2.13 12.22 18.46
CA GLU A 40 3.28 12.90 19.08
C GLU A 40 2.93 14.31 19.58
N ARG A 41 1.94 14.97 18.97
CA ARG A 41 1.41 16.26 19.42
C ARG A 41 0.33 16.15 20.51
N GLY A 42 0.12 14.95 21.04
CA GLY A 42 -0.89 14.68 22.08
C GLY A 42 -2.31 14.65 21.53
N GLY A 43 -2.47 14.49 20.22
CA GLY A 43 -3.77 14.34 19.57
C GLY A 43 -4.21 12.88 19.45
N THR A 44 -5.47 12.69 19.05
CA THR A 44 -6.05 11.39 18.74
C THR A 44 -6.55 11.35 17.29
N LEU A 45 -6.62 10.16 16.71
CA LEU A 45 -7.06 9.95 15.33
C LEU A 45 -8.58 9.67 15.31
N ASP A 46 -9.29 10.43 14.47
CA ASP A 46 -10.72 10.28 14.21
C ASP A 46 -10.88 9.96 12.72
N ILE A 47 -11.13 8.69 12.40
CA ILE A 47 -11.14 8.17 11.02
C ILE A 47 -12.57 8.20 10.47
N HIS A 48 -12.76 8.88 9.34
CA HIS A 48 -14.02 9.03 8.63
C HIS A 48 -13.96 8.23 7.34
N GLN A 49 -14.72 7.14 7.29
CA GLN A 49 -14.84 6.32 6.08
C GLN A 49 -15.66 7.05 5.01
N ARG A 50 -15.16 7.05 3.77
CA ARG A 50 -15.88 7.66 2.63
C ARG A 50 -15.69 6.82 1.37
N PRO A 51 -16.60 6.92 0.38
CA PRO A 51 -16.50 6.15 -0.87
C PRO A 51 -15.22 6.43 -1.68
N ASP A 52 -14.65 7.63 -1.53
CA ASP A 52 -13.41 8.08 -2.17
C ASP A 52 -12.15 7.74 -1.37
N GLY A 53 -12.30 7.13 -0.20
CA GLY A 53 -11.23 6.79 0.73
C GLY A 53 -11.40 7.44 2.09
N ASP A 54 -10.76 6.84 3.09
CA ASP A 54 -10.81 7.30 4.47
C ASP A 54 -10.11 8.65 4.63
N VAL A 55 -10.70 9.53 5.43
CA VAL A 55 -10.06 10.75 5.91
C VAL A 55 -9.88 10.69 7.40
N THR A 56 -8.66 10.95 7.84
CA THR A 56 -8.32 10.95 9.26
C THR A 56 -8.17 12.39 9.74
N MET A 57 -8.93 12.73 10.77
CA MET A 57 -8.80 13.97 11.50
C MET A 57 -7.91 13.76 12.72
N CYS A 58 -6.98 14.68 12.95
CA CYS A 58 -6.27 14.82 14.21
C CYS A 58 -7.09 15.69 15.16
N VAL A 59 -7.48 15.13 16.30
CA VAL A 59 -8.16 15.85 17.39
C VAL A 59 -7.12 16.22 18.44
N LEU A 60 -6.79 17.51 18.54
CA LEU A 60 -5.78 18.02 19.47
C LEU A 60 -6.33 18.12 20.90
N SER A 61 -5.45 18.26 21.89
CA SER A 61 -5.83 18.30 23.32
C SER A 61 -6.74 19.48 23.69
N ASP A 62 -6.72 20.56 22.90
CA ASP A 62 -7.63 21.70 23.06
C ASP A 62 -9.03 21.47 22.41
N GLY A 63 -9.24 20.29 21.83
CA GLY A 63 -10.47 19.91 21.14
C GLY A 63 -10.54 20.36 19.68
N SER A 64 -9.54 21.11 19.19
CA SER A 64 -9.49 21.49 17.79
C SER A 64 -9.26 20.27 16.88
N LYS A 65 -9.85 20.31 15.69
CA LYS A 65 -9.75 19.23 14.70
C LYS A 65 -9.10 19.74 13.43
N VAL A 66 -8.14 18.98 12.91
CA VAL A 66 -7.49 19.27 11.63
C VAL A 66 -7.17 17.99 10.89
N GLU A 67 -7.34 17.97 9.57
CA GLU A 67 -6.99 16.81 8.75
C GLU A 67 -5.50 16.47 8.92
N GLU A 68 -5.18 15.19 9.15
CA GLU A 68 -3.84 14.77 9.61
C GLU A 68 -2.74 15.14 8.62
N TRP A 69 -2.98 14.99 7.31
CA TRP A 69 -1.99 15.30 6.29
C TRP A 69 -1.80 16.80 6.09
N ALA A 70 -2.88 17.58 6.19
CA ALA A 70 -2.81 19.03 6.21
C ALA A 70 -2.00 19.51 7.41
N PHE A 71 -2.18 18.90 8.58
CA PHE A 71 -1.38 19.22 9.77
C PHE A 71 0.10 18.86 9.55
N TYR A 72 0.37 17.64 9.12
CA TYR A 72 1.72 17.17 8.84
C TYR A 72 2.46 18.07 7.85
N ARG A 73 1.87 18.37 6.68
CA ARG A 73 2.51 19.18 5.62
C ARG A 73 2.78 20.62 6.04
N ARG A 74 1.88 21.24 6.83
CA ARG A 74 2.12 22.60 7.37
C ARG A 74 3.33 22.65 8.29
N ASN A 75 3.62 21.54 8.98
CA ASN A 75 4.73 21.44 9.92
C ASN A 75 5.99 20.78 9.33
N HIS A 76 5.90 20.23 8.12
CA HIS A 76 7.00 19.65 7.36
C HIS A 76 6.98 20.18 5.91
N PRO A 77 7.22 21.50 5.72
CA PRO A 77 7.30 22.06 4.38
C PRO A 77 8.42 21.37 3.59
N GLN A 78 8.09 20.90 2.38
CA GLN A 78 9.08 20.33 1.46
C GLN A 78 10.00 21.46 1.01
N GLN A 79 11.31 21.28 1.24
CA GLN A 79 12.35 22.22 0.80
C GLN A 79 12.61 22.10 -0.70
#